data_AF-A0A6M1STK0-F1
#
_entry.id   AF-A0A6M1STK0-F1
#
_cell.length_a   1.000
_cell.length_b   1.000
_cell.length_c   1.000
_cell.angle_alpha   90.00
_cell.angle_beta   90.00
_cell.angle_gamma   90.00
#
_symmetry.space_group_name_H-M   'P 1'
#
loop_
_entity.id
_entity.type
_entity.pdbx_description
1 polymer ?
#
loop_
_entity_poly.entity_id
_entity_poly.type
_entity_poly.pdbx_seq_one_letter_code
_entity_poly.pdbx_strand_id
1 'polypeptide(L)'
;DKTWRHLNFFQHHCYLHARVPRTRCPEHGVKRIEVPWARPGSDFTLLFEQAAMSLVKEMPVLAVSRQLEISDKRLWRIVHHYV
;
A
#
# COMPACT_ATOMS: atom_id res chain seq x y z
N ASP A 1 -12.80 -7.15 -7.57
CA ASP A 1 -12.17 -5.81 -7.54
C ASP A 1 -11.05 -5.76 -6.51
N LYS A 2 -10.17 -4.74 -6.56
CA LYS A 2 -9.08 -4.55 -5.59
C LYS A 2 -9.26 -3.20 -4.89
N THR A 3 -8.84 -3.17 -3.63
CA THR A 3 -8.92 -2.00 -2.76
C THR A 3 -7.53 -1.66 -2.22
N TRP A 4 -7.21 -0.38 -2.14
CA TRP A 4 -5.99 0.11 -1.50
C TRP A 4 -6.32 1.19 -0.49
N ARG A 5 -5.61 1.19 0.64
CA ARG A 5 -5.64 2.32 1.59
C ARG A 5 -4.80 3.47 1.03
N HIS A 6 -5.43 4.63 0.91
CA HIS A 6 -4.79 5.89 0.55
C HIS A 6 -4.60 6.80 1.80
N LEU A 7 -3.97 7.95 1.61
CA LEU A 7 -3.88 8.99 2.63
C LEU A 7 -5.27 9.44 3.05
N ASN A 8 -5.43 9.82 4.32
CA ASN A 8 -6.71 10.28 4.83
C ASN A 8 -7.13 11.56 4.12
N PHE A 9 -8.41 11.65 3.75
CA PHE A 9 -9.01 12.88 3.24
C PHE A 9 -9.88 13.47 4.34
N PHE A 10 -9.59 14.71 4.74
CA PHE A 10 -10.30 15.39 5.84
C PHE A 10 -10.34 14.56 7.12
N GLN A 11 -9.21 13.93 7.47
CA GLN A 11 -9.09 13.00 8.61
C GLN A 11 -9.95 11.73 8.52
N HIS A 12 -10.63 11.50 7.39
CA HIS A 12 -11.35 10.26 7.13
C HIS A 12 -10.52 9.27 6.34
N HIS A 13 -10.75 8.00 6.66
CA HIS A 13 -10.14 6.86 5.99
C HIS A 13 -10.50 6.85 4.50
N CYS A 14 -9.51 6.97 3.62
CA CYS A 14 -9.71 6.95 2.18
C CYS A 14 -9.28 5.62 1.57
N TYR A 15 -10.12 5.08 0.69
CA TYR A 15 -9.84 3.83 -0.01
C TYR A 15 -10.06 4.01 -1.50
N LEU A 16 -9.09 3.57 -2.29
CA LEU A 16 -9.20 3.50 -3.74
C LEU A 16 -9.73 2.13 -4.13
N HIS A 17 -10.87 2.10 -4.81
CA HIS A 17 -11.48 0.88 -5.32
C HIS A 17 -11.37 0.87 -6.84
N ALA A 18 -10.75 -0.17 -7.39
CA ALA A 18 -10.66 -0.32 -8.83
C ALA A 18 -10.68 -1.79 -9.25
N ARG A 19 -11.29 -2.05 -10.41
CA ARG A 19 -11.13 -3.34 -11.09
C ARG A 19 -9.76 -3.37 -11.74
N VAL A 20 -8.95 -4.38 -11.42
CA VAL A 20 -7.65 -4.60 -12.06
C VAL A 20 -7.80 -5.70 -13.11
N PRO A 21 -7.63 -5.39 -14.40
CA PRO A 21 -7.65 -6.37 -15.47
C PRO A 21 -6.73 -7.57 -15.20
N ARG A 22 -7.22 -8.76 -15.54
CA ARG A 22 -6.50 -10.04 -15.44
C ARG A 22 -6.39 -10.64 -16.83
N THR A 23 -5.18 -11.08 -17.18
CA THR A 23 -4.94 -11.87 -18.40
C THR A 23 -4.56 -13.30 -18.01
N ARG A 24 -5.04 -14.30 -18.78
CA ARG A 24 -4.65 -15.70 -18.61
C ARG A 24 -3.58 -16.03 -19.64
N CYS A 25 -2.34 -16.14 -19.19
CA CYS A 25 -1.25 -16.63 -20.02
C CYS A 25 -1.21 -18.16 -19.92
N PRO A 26 -1.20 -18.90 -21.04
CA PRO A 26 -1.12 -20.37 -21.03
C PRO A 26 0.09 -20.91 -20.26
N GLU A 27 1.23 -20.22 -20.32
CA GLU A 27 2.49 -20.65 -19.70
C GLU A 27 2.67 -20.12 -18.27
N HIS A 28 2.26 -18.87 -18.02
CA HIS A 28 2.56 -18.15 -16.77
C HIS A 28 1.37 -18.02 -15.81
N GLY A 29 0.23 -18.64 -16.14
CA GLY A 29 -1.00 -18.56 -15.37
C GLY A 29 -1.68 -17.19 -15.44
N VAL A 30 -2.42 -16.84 -14.39
CA VAL A 30 -3.20 -15.59 -14.36
C VAL A 30 -2.36 -14.42 -13.87
N LYS A 31 -2.13 -13.43 -14.75
CA LYS A 31 -1.41 -12.19 -14.44
C LYS A 31 -2.37 -11.02 -14.31
N ARG A 32 -2.00 -10.03 -13.51
CA ARG A 32 -2.69 -8.74 -13.37
C ARG A 32 -1.82 -7.65 -13.96
N ILE A 33 -2.43 -6.62 -14.52
CA ILE A 33 -1.68 -5.42 -14.91
C ILE A 33 -1.12 -4.74 -13.66
N GLU A 34 -0.01 -4.05 -13.84
CA GLU A 34 0.49 -3.11 -12.84
C GLU A 34 -0.31 -1.82 -12.93
N VAL A 35 -0.73 -1.31 -11.77
CA VAL A 35 -1.47 -0.06 -11.68
C VAL A 35 -0.51 1.07 -11.29
N PRO A 36 -0.66 2.29 -11.82
CA PRO A 36 0.32 3.35 -11.59
C PRO A 36 0.32 3.90 -10.15
N TRP A 37 -0.69 3.59 -9.34
CA TRP A 37 -0.85 4.12 -7.98
C TRP A 37 -0.49 3.12 -6.87
N ALA A 38 -0.13 1.88 -7.18
CA ALA A 38 0.21 0.88 -6.17
C ALA A 38 1.11 -0.23 -6.72
N ARG A 39 2.11 -0.63 -5.93
CA ARG A 39 2.99 -1.74 -6.28
C ARG A 39 2.27 -3.10 -6.26
N PRO A 40 2.75 -4.10 -7.00
CA PRO A 40 2.25 -5.47 -6.91
C PRO A 40 2.26 -6.00 -5.48
N GLY A 41 1.15 -6.62 -5.07
CA GLY A 41 1.02 -7.22 -3.73
C GLY A 41 0.78 -6.24 -2.58
N SER A 42 0.90 -4.93 -2.77
CA SER A 42 0.56 -3.96 -1.73
C SER A 42 -0.96 -3.73 -1.65
N ASP A 43 -1.40 -3.48 -0.42
CA ASP A 43 -2.75 -3.02 -0.05
C ASP A 43 -2.78 -1.50 0.17
N PHE A 44 -1.69 -0.80 -0.13
CA PHE A 44 -1.54 0.64 0.02
C PHE A 44 -1.22 1.30 -1.31
N THR A 45 -1.60 2.55 -1.46
CA THR A 45 -1.15 3.38 -2.59
C THR A 45 0.32 3.78 -2.41
N LEU A 46 1.02 4.07 -3.51
CA LEU A 46 2.41 4.55 -3.48
C LEU A 46 2.57 5.80 -2.61
N LEU A 47 1.60 6.73 -2.68
CA LEU A 47 1.60 7.95 -1.86
C LEU A 47 1.44 7.66 -0.36
N PHE A 48 0.66 6.63 -0.01
CA PHE A 48 0.56 6.18 1.39
C PHE A 48 1.89 5.58 1.86
N GLU A 49 2.49 4.69 1.05
CA GLU A 49 3.79 4.08 1.37
C GLU A 49 4.91 5.15 1.48
N GLN A 50 4.90 6.17 0.61
CA GLN A 50 5.82 7.30 0.69
C GLN A 50 5.68 8.06 2.00
N ALA A 51 4.46 8.44 2.39
CA ALA A 51 4.23 9.15 3.65
C ALA A 51 4.65 8.30 4.86
N ALA A 52 4.38 6.99 4.81
CA ALA A 52 4.84 6.07 5.84
C ALA A 52 6.36 6.02 5.96
N MET A 53 7.08 5.93 4.83
CA MET A 53 8.54 5.92 4.81
C MET A 53 9.14 7.25 5.29
N SER A 54 8.49 8.39 5.00
CA SER A 54 8.92 9.69 5.52
C SER A 54 8.80 9.77 7.04
N LEU A 55 7.74 9.23 7.63
CA LEU A 55 7.56 9.22 9.09
C LEU A 55 8.50 8.23 9.78
N VAL A 56 8.70 7.04 9.23
CA VAL A 56 9.56 5.99 9.82
C VAL A 56 11.02 6.44 9.96
N LYS A 57 11.48 7.37 9.13
CA LYS A 57 12.83 7.96 9.26
C LYS A 57 13.00 8.79 10.53
N GLU A 58 11.92 9.41 11.00
CA GLU A 58 11.96 10.41 12.07
C GLU A 58 11.46 9.87 13.42
N MET A 59 10.73 8.74 13.42
CA MET A 59 10.15 8.19 14.65
C MET A 59 10.02 6.66 14.62
N PRO A 60 9.91 5.99 15.78
CA PRO A 60 9.77 4.53 15.84
C PRO A 60 8.56 4.01 15.07
N VAL A 61 8.71 2.83 14.43
CA VAL A 61 7.67 2.19 13.62
C VAL A 61 6.32 2.04 14.36
N LEU A 62 6.34 1.77 15.67
CA LEU A 62 5.12 1.67 16.48
C LEU A 62 4.39 3.02 16.63
N ALA A 63 5.12 4.14 16.68
CA ALA A 63 4.50 5.46 16.72
C ALA A 63 3.85 5.81 15.36
N VAL A 64 4.56 5.53 14.27
CA VAL A 64 4.03 5.72 12.91
C VAL A 64 2.79 4.86 12.65
N SER A 65 2.80 3.59 13.09
CA SER A 65 1.67 2.69 12.89
C SER A 65 0.40 3.18 13.59
N ARG A 66 0.53 3.77 14.78
CA ARG A 66 -0.56 4.46 15.50
C ARG A 66 -1.05 5.69 14.74
N GLN A 67 -0.14 6.53 14.24
CA GLN A 67 -0.49 7.75 13.51
C GLN A 67 -1.18 7.48 12.17
N LEU A 68 -0.76 6.42 11.46
CA LEU A 68 -1.34 6.00 10.19
C LEU A 68 -2.51 5.01 10.35
N GLU A 69 -2.82 4.63 11.60
CA GLU A 69 -3.89 3.70 11.96
C GLU A 69 -3.81 2.35 11.21
N ILE A 70 -2.60 1.79 11.15
CA ILE A 70 -2.33 0.46 10.59
C ILE A 70 -1.58 -0.41 11.59
N SER A 71 -1.58 -1.73 11.38
CA SER A 71 -0.72 -2.60 12.20
C SER A 71 0.75 -2.39 11.87
N ASP A 72 1.58 -2.50 12.91
CA ASP A 72 3.05 -2.51 12.82
C ASP A 72 3.56 -3.57 11.82
N LYS A 73 2.97 -4.77 11.80
CA LYS A 73 3.31 -5.83 10.84
C LYS A 73 3.11 -5.39 9.39
N ARG A 74 2.05 -4.63 9.10
CA ARG A 74 1.82 -4.10 7.74
C ARG A 74 2.82 -3.01 7.40
N LEU A 75 3.15 -2.15 8.37
CA LEU A 75 4.15 -1.11 8.19
C LEU A 75 5.56 -1.69 7.96
N TRP A 76 5.96 -2.72 8.69
CA TRP A 76 7.23 -3.43 8.44
C TRP A 76 7.32 -4.02 7.03
N ARG A 77 6.21 -4.50 6.45
CA ARG A 77 6.19 -4.97 5.04
C ARG A 77 6.39 -3.85 4.01
N ILE A 78 6.12 -2.60 4.38
CA ILE A 78 6.47 -1.43 3.58
C ILE A 78 7.96 -1.15 3.75
N VAL A 79 8.45 -1.07 5.00
CA VAL A 79 9.86 -0.79 5.30
C VAL A 79 10.80 -1.80 4.63
N HIS A 80 10.58 -3.10 4.80
CA HIS A 80 11.38 -4.17 4.20
C HIS A 80 11.33 -4.21 2.66
N HIS A 81 10.40 -3.49 2.03
CA HIS A 81 10.39 -3.37 0.58
C HIS A 81 11.36 -2.30 0.08
N TYR A 82 11.60 -1.25 0.88
CA TYR A 82 12.37 -0.06 0.49
C TYR A 82 13.75 0.04 1.12
N VAL A 83 14.03 -0.78 2.14
CA VAL A 83 15.33 -0.92 2.83
C VAL A 83 15.75 -2.37 2.76
#